data_AF-A0AAW5Q7A7-F1
#
_entry.id   AF-A0AAW5Q7A7-F1
#
_cell.length_a   1.000
_cell.length_b   1.000
_cell.length_c   1.000
_cell.angle_alpha   90.00
_cell.angle_beta   90.00
_cell.angle_gamma   90.00
#
_symmetry.space_group_name_H-M   'P 1'
#
loop_
_entity.id
_entity.type
_entity.pdbx_description
1 polymer ?
#
loop_
_entity_poly.entity_id
_entity_poly.type
_entity_poly.pdbx_seq_one_letter_code
_entity_poly.pdbx_strand_id
1 'polypeptide(L)'
;MAGPTTPRAPDDLAEACATRFARRYREWIADPDSAAEYVLRFSTASPTATRASDDPAGTADWIRRWREFDSAQDALDVQITWVERRLPGFGAVALPQRVEVRGGRAIARIAGRAAHWEAMLARATDLLRLGPDESVLRLAAAATASTWEKLSDVDMERLLAVCRWALAHPTGGLRAREIAVPGVDTKWIESRLRVVEQLVDAARAGRDGTTPDNVAGVSGLGLKRSDLRVRMRVLDPAIDFPLRDVESPVDQLAALWPGSESPRNLVVVENLTTFLALPALPGAVAVFGRGFAVDAVAALPWAMTAHAVYWGDIDSHGFAILDRLRRHAPHAVSVLMDVETLDAWGEFAVPEPTPARAMPTRLTAGELAALEALTGRGDLRLEQERIPWDWALPRLRSALG
;
A
#
# COMPACT_ATOMS: atom_id res chain seq x y z
N MET A 1 34.02 31.30 0.33
CA MET A 1 34.03 31.41 -1.15
C MET A 1 33.20 30.27 -1.70
N ALA A 2 32.03 30.55 -2.28
CA ALA A 2 31.31 29.53 -3.03
C ALA A 2 32.15 29.19 -4.27
N GLY A 3 32.43 27.91 -4.52
CA GLY A 3 33.16 27.47 -5.72
C GLY A 3 32.48 27.95 -7.00
N PRO A 4 33.17 27.93 -8.15
CA PRO A 4 32.59 28.43 -9.41
C PRO A 4 31.33 27.64 -9.75
N THR A 5 30.17 28.27 -9.60
CA THR A 5 28.88 27.71 -10.04
C THR A 5 28.94 27.49 -11.54
N THR A 6 28.79 26.24 -11.95
CA THR A 6 28.80 25.86 -13.37
C THR A 6 27.55 26.43 -14.05
N PRO A 7 27.68 27.07 -15.24
CA PRO A 7 26.53 27.56 -15.99
C PRO A 7 25.57 26.45 -16.37
N ARG A 8 24.29 26.74 -16.22
CA ARG A 8 23.18 25.81 -16.48
C ARG A 8 22.51 26.14 -17.79
N ALA A 9 22.34 25.14 -18.64
CA ALA A 9 21.72 25.20 -19.96
C ALA A 9 20.19 25.02 -19.87
N PRO A 10 19.44 25.21 -20.97
CA PRO A 10 18.00 24.95 -21.00
C PRO A 10 17.62 23.51 -20.59
N ASP A 11 18.47 22.53 -20.83
CA ASP A 11 18.23 21.13 -20.42
C ASP A 11 18.15 21.00 -18.89
N ASP A 12 18.96 21.77 -18.15
CA ASP A 12 18.92 21.80 -16.69
C ASP A 12 17.61 22.43 -16.18
N LEU A 13 17.05 23.40 -16.92
CA LEU A 13 15.72 23.94 -16.65
C LEU A 13 14.65 22.88 -16.90
N ALA A 14 14.75 22.11 -18.00
CA ALA A 14 13.84 21.01 -18.30
C ALA A 14 13.85 19.93 -17.20
N GLU A 15 15.03 19.57 -16.69
CA GLU A 15 15.19 18.65 -15.56
C GLU A 15 14.59 19.21 -14.26
N ALA A 16 14.82 20.50 -13.98
CA ALA A 16 14.22 21.17 -12.82
C ALA A 16 12.68 21.20 -12.92
N CYS A 17 12.14 21.48 -14.11
CA CYS A 17 10.71 21.40 -14.39
C CYS A 17 10.17 19.99 -14.22
N ALA A 18 10.87 18.96 -14.73
CA ALA A 18 10.46 17.57 -14.59
C ALA A 18 10.44 17.11 -13.13
N THR A 19 11.47 17.47 -12.37
CA THR A 19 11.55 17.20 -10.93
C THR A 19 10.42 17.90 -10.17
N ARG A 20 10.12 19.15 -10.53
CA ARG A 20 9.04 19.91 -9.89
C ARG A 20 7.68 19.32 -10.21
N PHE A 21 7.43 19.01 -11.48
CA PHE A 21 6.20 18.40 -11.97
C PHE A 21 5.93 17.08 -11.23
N ALA A 22 6.90 16.17 -11.21
CA ALA A 22 6.76 14.86 -10.57
C ALA A 22 6.39 14.95 -9.07
N ARG A 23 6.84 16.01 -8.38
CA ARG A 23 6.53 16.24 -6.96
C ARG A 23 5.16 16.87 -6.71
N ARG A 24 4.60 17.60 -7.68
CA ARG A 24 3.44 18.49 -7.45
C ARG A 24 2.23 18.23 -8.32
N TYR A 25 2.32 17.49 -9.41
CA TYR A 25 1.19 17.34 -10.33
C TYR A 25 -0.09 16.80 -9.65
N ARG A 26 0.03 15.97 -8.61
CA ARG A 26 -1.13 15.51 -7.82
C ARG A 26 -1.74 16.62 -6.95
N GLU A 27 -0.90 17.45 -6.32
CA GLU A 27 -1.35 18.66 -5.61
C GLU A 27 -2.08 19.61 -6.57
N TRP A 28 -1.57 19.75 -7.79
CA TRP A 28 -2.17 20.58 -8.84
C TRP A 28 -3.49 20.03 -9.40
N ILE A 29 -3.74 18.72 -9.30
CA ILE A 29 -5.06 18.14 -9.59
C ILE A 29 -6.06 18.53 -8.49
N ALA A 30 -5.63 18.51 -7.23
CA ALA A 30 -6.46 18.91 -6.10
C ALA A 30 -6.77 20.42 -6.12
N ASP A 31 -5.77 21.23 -6.46
CA ASP A 31 -5.83 22.68 -6.46
C ASP A 31 -5.24 23.26 -7.78
N PRO A 32 -6.09 23.39 -8.81
CA PRO A 32 -5.71 24.00 -10.08
C PRO A 32 -5.35 25.49 -10.00
N ASP A 33 -5.84 26.23 -9.00
CA ASP A 33 -5.51 27.64 -8.81
C ASP A 33 -4.06 27.76 -8.31
N SER A 34 -3.68 26.94 -7.32
CA SER A 34 -2.28 26.77 -6.91
C SER A 34 -1.40 26.34 -8.08
N ALA A 35 -1.90 25.49 -8.99
CA ALA A 35 -1.19 25.11 -10.19
C ALA A 35 -0.97 26.31 -11.14
N ALA A 36 -1.97 27.16 -11.33
CA ALA A 36 -1.93 28.32 -12.22
C ALA A 36 -1.01 29.43 -11.67
N GLU A 37 -1.05 29.67 -10.36
CA GLU A 37 -0.25 30.69 -9.68
C GLU A 37 1.20 30.27 -9.42
N TYR A 38 1.51 28.97 -9.56
CA TYR A 38 2.83 28.46 -9.26
C TYR A 38 3.92 29.08 -10.15
N VAL A 39 5.00 29.59 -9.53
CA VAL A 39 6.16 30.13 -10.26
C VAL A 39 7.43 29.36 -9.91
N LEU A 40 7.97 28.63 -10.89
CA LEU A 40 9.31 28.05 -10.81
C LEU A 40 10.34 29.10 -11.18
N ARG A 41 11.26 29.38 -10.25
CA ARG A 41 12.39 30.29 -10.46
C ARG A 41 13.67 29.49 -10.64
N PHE A 42 14.32 29.69 -11.77
CA PHE A 42 15.54 28.98 -12.14
C PHE A 42 16.65 30.00 -12.41
N SER A 43 17.79 29.84 -11.74
CA SER A 43 18.98 30.65 -12.04
C SER A 43 19.78 29.96 -13.13
N THR A 44 20.22 30.67 -14.15
CA THR A 44 21.03 30.08 -15.23
C THR A 44 22.51 29.94 -14.84
N ALA A 45 22.91 30.55 -13.71
CA ALA A 45 24.30 30.65 -13.28
C ALA A 45 25.23 31.14 -14.42
N SER A 46 24.91 32.30 -15.01
CA SER A 46 25.58 32.82 -16.21
C SER A 46 27.12 32.71 -16.16
N PRO A 47 27.78 32.41 -17.31
CA PRO A 47 29.24 32.29 -17.38
C PRO A 47 29.99 33.47 -16.77
N THR A 48 31.07 33.15 -16.04
CA THR A 48 32.00 34.15 -15.48
C THR A 48 33.00 34.60 -16.53
N ALA A 49 33.65 35.75 -16.30
CA ALA A 49 34.71 36.24 -17.18
C ALA A 49 35.86 35.23 -17.34
N THR A 50 36.23 34.53 -16.26
CA THR A 50 37.23 33.45 -16.28
C THR A 50 36.82 32.33 -17.23
N ARG A 51 35.59 31.81 -17.11
CA ARG A 51 35.09 30.75 -17.99
C ARG A 51 35.00 31.19 -19.45
N ALA A 52 34.59 32.43 -19.70
CA ALA A 52 34.52 32.97 -21.06
C ALA A 52 35.90 33.04 -21.74
N SER A 53 36.97 33.29 -20.97
CA SER A 53 38.36 33.24 -21.46
C SER A 53 38.85 31.80 -21.66
N ASP A 54 38.56 30.91 -20.70
CA ASP A 54 39.06 29.53 -20.70
C ASP A 54 38.34 28.64 -21.75
N ASP A 55 37.05 28.88 -21.99
CA ASP A 55 36.21 28.17 -22.95
C ASP A 55 35.27 29.14 -23.71
N PRO A 56 35.80 29.88 -24.71
CA PRO A 56 34.99 30.77 -25.53
C PRO A 56 33.93 30.01 -26.35
N ALA A 57 34.29 28.87 -26.95
CA ALA A 57 33.37 28.13 -27.81
C ALA A 57 32.16 27.61 -27.04
N GLY A 58 32.36 27.02 -25.86
CA GLY A 58 31.26 26.56 -24.99
C GLY A 58 30.44 27.71 -24.41
N THR A 59 31.06 28.87 -24.14
CA THR A 59 30.33 30.08 -23.74
C THR A 59 29.42 30.60 -24.87
N ALA A 60 29.91 30.62 -26.10
CA ALA A 60 29.11 31.02 -27.27
C ALA A 60 27.93 30.07 -27.51
N ASP A 61 28.18 28.75 -27.44
CA ASP A 61 27.15 27.73 -27.59
C ASP A 61 26.07 27.86 -26.51
N TRP A 62 26.48 28.04 -25.25
CA TRP A 62 25.56 28.22 -24.13
C TRP A 62 24.65 29.45 -24.31
N ILE A 63 25.20 30.60 -24.76
CA ILE A 63 24.41 31.81 -25.04
C ILE A 63 23.42 31.54 -26.18
N ARG A 64 23.89 30.88 -27.25
CA ARG A 64 23.06 30.54 -28.42
C ARG A 64 21.87 29.67 -28.02
N ARG A 65 22.10 28.60 -27.25
CA ARG A 65 21.05 27.68 -26.78
C ARG A 65 19.97 28.39 -25.97
N TRP A 66 20.34 29.36 -25.12
CA TRP A 66 19.36 30.16 -24.39
C TRP A 66 18.56 31.11 -25.27
N ARG A 67 19.17 31.71 -26.31
CA ARG A 67 18.44 32.54 -27.30
C ARG A 67 17.50 31.72 -28.16
N GLU A 68 17.93 30.53 -28.58
CA GLU A 68 17.09 29.57 -29.29
C GLU A 68 15.91 29.13 -28.43
N PHE A 69 16.16 28.83 -27.15
CA PHE A 69 15.11 28.51 -26.19
C PHE A 69 14.11 29.67 -26.04
N ASP A 70 14.58 30.89 -25.80
CA ASP A 70 13.75 32.12 -25.67
C ASP A 70 12.89 32.33 -26.93
N SER A 71 13.47 32.20 -28.12
CA SER A 71 12.77 32.35 -29.39
C SER A 71 11.73 31.24 -29.63
N ALA A 72 11.95 30.04 -29.09
CA ALA A 72 11.02 28.93 -29.17
C ALA A 72 9.90 29.00 -28.12
N GLN A 73 10.03 29.86 -27.11
CA GLN A 73 8.98 30.09 -26.11
C GLN A 73 8.07 31.25 -26.56
N ASP A 74 6.90 30.96 -27.10
CA ASP A 74 5.94 31.98 -27.57
C ASP A 74 4.87 32.32 -26.53
N ALA A 75 5.21 32.43 -25.23
CA ALA A 75 4.17 32.50 -24.21
C ALA A 75 4.52 33.39 -23.00
N LEU A 76 3.49 34.09 -22.51
CA LEU A 76 3.47 34.90 -21.28
C LEU A 76 3.84 34.09 -20.01
N ASP A 77 3.89 32.76 -20.13
CA ASP A 77 4.15 31.81 -19.06
C ASP A 77 5.64 31.57 -18.80
N VAL A 78 6.55 32.00 -19.69
CA VAL A 78 8.01 31.92 -19.50
C VAL A 78 8.63 33.29 -19.64
N GLN A 79 9.37 33.73 -18.62
CA GLN A 79 10.05 35.02 -18.62
C GLN A 79 11.53 34.83 -18.33
N ILE A 80 12.39 35.24 -19.27
CA ILE A 80 13.84 35.23 -19.11
C ILE A 80 14.33 36.65 -18.80
N THR A 81 15.00 36.81 -17.66
CA THR A 81 15.68 38.06 -17.32
C THR A 81 17.08 38.05 -17.91
N TRP A 82 17.30 38.90 -18.91
CA TRP A 82 18.59 39.12 -19.55
C TRP A 82 19.31 40.32 -18.92
N VAL A 83 20.61 40.19 -18.65
CA VAL A 83 21.45 41.25 -18.09
C VAL A 83 22.67 41.45 -18.96
N GLU A 84 22.95 42.69 -19.33
CA GLU A 84 24.15 43.04 -20.09
C GLU A 84 25.40 42.91 -19.22
N ARG A 85 26.39 42.17 -19.72
CA ARG A 85 27.68 42.00 -19.07
C ARG A 85 28.79 42.06 -20.09
N ARG A 86 29.95 42.57 -19.66
CA ARG A 86 31.16 42.56 -20.49
C ARG A 86 31.96 41.29 -20.23
N LEU A 87 32.12 40.46 -21.25
CA LEU A 87 32.91 39.23 -21.19
C LEU A 87 34.14 39.32 -22.12
N PRO A 88 35.31 38.83 -21.70
CA PRO A 88 36.47 38.71 -22.57
C PRO A 88 36.13 37.90 -23.83
N GLY A 89 36.56 38.37 -25.01
CA GLY A 89 36.26 37.71 -26.30
C GLY A 89 34.86 37.95 -26.86
N PHE A 90 33.91 38.46 -26.06
CA PHE A 90 32.51 38.71 -26.48
C PHE A 90 32.08 40.18 -26.43
N GLY A 91 32.85 41.03 -25.74
CA GLY A 91 32.45 42.43 -25.53
C GLY A 91 31.23 42.54 -24.61
N ALA A 92 30.40 43.56 -24.82
CA ALA A 92 29.13 43.70 -24.09
C ALA A 92 28.10 42.75 -24.70
N VAL A 93 27.64 41.78 -23.91
CA VAL A 93 26.69 40.76 -24.33
C VAL A 93 25.60 40.57 -23.26
N ALA A 94 24.35 40.47 -23.70
CA ALA A 94 23.24 40.11 -22.82
C ALA A 94 23.33 38.62 -22.47
N LEU A 95 23.35 38.31 -21.18
CA LEU A 95 23.35 36.95 -20.65
C LEU A 95 22.03 36.68 -19.91
N PRO A 96 21.41 35.50 -20.08
CA PRO A 96 20.24 35.14 -19.31
C PRO A 96 20.72 34.89 -17.88
N GLN A 97 20.06 35.49 -16.89
CA GLN A 97 20.41 35.36 -15.48
C GLN A 97 19.42 34.47 -14.73
N ARG A 98 18.14 34.61 -15.07
CA ARG A 98 17.04 33.93 -14.39
C ARG A 98 15.92 33.65 -15.37
N VAL A 99 15.27 32.51 -15.17
CA VAL A 99 14.05 32.11 -15.88
C VAL A 99 12.95 31.93 -14.84
N GLU A 100 11.80 32.52 -15.10
CA GLU A 100 10.56 32.27 -14.36
C GLU A 100 9.60 31.52 -15.26
N VAL A 101 9.15 30.34 -14.82
CA VAL A 101 8.13 29.55 -15.50
C VAL A 101 6.87 29.57 -14.63
N ARG A 102 5.77 30.09 -15.18
CA ARG A 102 4.51 30.31 -14.49
C ARG A 102 3.48 29.28 -14.91
N GLY A 103 2.83 28.66 -13.95
CA GLY A 103 1.77 27.69 -14.16
C GLY A 103 2.26 26.25 -14.38
N GLY A 104 1.47 25.30 -13.88
CA GLY A 104 1.74 23.87 -14.02
C GLY A 104 1.80 23.38 -15.47
N ARG A 105 1.02 23.99 -16.38
CA ARG A 105 1.04 23.69 -17.83
C ARG A 105 2.38 24.03 -18.48
N ALA A 106 2.94 25.21 -18.19
CA ALA A 106 4.25 25.64 -18.70
C ALA A 106 5.36 24.73 -18.18
N ILE A 107 5.32 24.39 -16.88
CA ILE A 107 6.28 23.47 -16.25
C ILE A 107 6.19 22.08 -16.89
N ALA A 108 4.99 21.54 -17.10
CA ALA A 108 4.79 20.26 -17.76
C ALA A 108 5.32 20.27 -19.21
N ARG A 109 5.08 21.37 -19.95
CA ARG A 109 5.55 21.56 -21.33
C ARG A 109 7.07 21.55 -21.41
N ILE A 110 7.75 22.36 -20.60
CA ILE A 110 9.22 22.41 -20.56
C ILE A 110 9.83 21.09 -20.07
N ALA A 111 9.12 20.35 -19.19
CA ALA A 111 9.53 19.03 -18.75
C ALA A 111 9.33 17.91 -19.79
N GLY A 112 8.75 18.18 -20.96
CA GLY A 112 8.36 17.15 -21.94
C GLY A 112 7.20 16.26 -21.46
N ARG A 113 6.34 16.78 -20.58
CA ARG A 113 5.21 16.08 -19.94
C ARG A 113 3.85 16.69 -20.26
N ALA A 114 3.73 17.59 -21.24
CA ALA A 114 2.47 18.25 -21.60
C ALA A 114 1.33 17.25 -21.88
N ALA A 115 1.57 16.25 -22.73
CA ALA A 115 0.55 15.25 -23.09
C ALA A 115 0.09 14.44 -21.86
N HIS A 116 1.02 14.08 -20.97
CA HIS A 116 0.69 13.43 -19.70
C HIS A 116 -0.20 14.34 -18.86
N TRP A 117 0.19 15.61 -18.70
CA TRP A 117 -0.56 16.55 -17.86
C TRP A 117 -1.98 16.79 -18.36
N GLU A 118 -2.16 17.01 -19.67
CA GLU A 118 -3.49 17.18 -20.25
C GLU A 118 -4.35 15.91 -20.11
N ALA A 119 -3.76 14.71 -20.25
CA ALA A 119 -4.47 13.45 -20.00
C ALA A 119 -4.93 13.33 -18.54
N MET A 120 -4.11 13.74 -17.57
CA MET A 120 -4.48 13.75 -16.15
C MET A 120 -5.59 14.75 -15.85
N LEU A 121 -5.54 15.95 -16.44
CA LEU A 121 -6.60 16.95 -16.30
C LEU A 121 -7.92 16.47 -16.91
N ALA A 122 -7.88 15.83 -18.08
CA ALA A 122 -9.07 15.26 -18.71
C ALA A 122 -9.70 14.17 -17.82
N ARG A 123 -8.89 13.21 -17.34
CA ARG A 123 -9.36 12.15 -16.43
C ARG A 123 -9.90 12.70 -15.11
N ALA A 124 -9.21 13.69 -14.53
CA ALA A 124 -9.70 14.36 -13.33
C ALA A 124 -11.06 15.02 -13.59
N THR A 125 -11.22 15.72 -14.71
CA THR A 125 -12.50 16.35 -15.11
C THR A 125 -13.62 15.32 -15.21
N ASP A 126 -13.37 14.13 -15.75
CA ASP A 126 -14.35 13.05 -15.79
C ASP A 126 -14.75 12.55 -14.38
N LEU A 127 -13.79 12.48 -13.45
CA LEU A 127 -14.05 12.12 -12.06
C LEU A 127 -14.87 13.19 -11.33
N LEU A 128 -14.64 14.48 -11.61
CA LEU A 128 -15.40 15.57 -11.01
C LEU A 128 -16.89 15.53 -11.41
N ARG A 129 -17.21 14.96 -12.57
CA ARG A 129 -18.60 14.77 -13.03
C ARG A 129 -19.38 13.72 -12.24
N LEU A 130 -18.76 13.01 -11.29
CA LEU A 130 -19.44 12.02 -10.45
C LEU A 130 -20.36 12.66 -9.40
N GLY A 131 -20.14 13.91 -9.01
CA GLY A 131 -20.92 14.58 -7.98
C GLY A 131 -20.89 16.10 -8.09
N PRO A 132 -21.72 16.80 -7.29
CA PRO A 132 -21.88 18.25 -7.41
C PRO A 132 -20.79 19.08 -6.70
N ASP A 133 -20.09 18.51 -5.71
CA ASP A 133 -18.99 19.20 -4.99
C ASP A 133 -17.65 18.86 -5.64
N GLU A 134 -17.17 19.79 -6.46
CA GLU A 134 -15.87 19.63 -7.12
C GLU A 134 -14.69 19.66 -6.13
N SER A 135 -14.79 20.38 -5.01
CA SER A 135 -13.66 20.53 -4.09
C SER A 135 -13.31 19.22 -3.39
N VAL A 136 -14.33 18.50 -2.89
CA VAL A 136 -14.12 17.18 -2.26
C VAL A 136 -13.68 16.15 -3.31
N LEU A 137 -14.27 16.18 -4.51
CA LEU A 137 -13.90 15.27 -5.60
C LEU A 137 -12.49 15.51 -6.14
N ARG A 138 -12.00 16.77 -6.17
CA ARG A 138 -10.61 17.09 -6.54
C ARG A 138 -9.61 16.47 -5.56
N LEU A 139 -9.87 16.56 -4.27
CA LEU A 139 -9.04 15.93 -3.23
C LEU A 139 -9.01 14.40 -3.39
N ALA A 140 -10.18 13.77 -3.61
CA ALA A 140 -10.26 12.33 -3.83
C ALA A 140 -9.58 11.88 -5.13
N ALA A 141 -9.78 12.61 -6.23
CA ALA A 141 -9.11 12.35 -7.51
C ALA A 141 -7.59 12.43 -7.35
N ALA A 142 -7.06 13.46 -6.68
CA ALA A 142 -5.64 13.60 -6.40
C ALA A 142 -5.09 12.47 -5.50
N ALA A 143 -5.80 12.10 -4.44
CA ALA A 143 -5.39 11.04 -3.51
C ALA A 143 -5.31 9.67 -4.20
N THR A 144 -6.20 9.41 -5.14
CA THR A 144 -6.28 8.17 -5.92
C THR A 144 -5.48 8.18 -7.24
N ALA A 145 -4.83 9.30 -7.58
CA ALA A 145 -4.14 9.50 -8.86
C ALA A 145 -3.13 8.42 -9.22
N SER A 146 -2.38 7.95 -8.23
CA SER A 146 -1.39 6.88 -8.40
C SER A 146 -1.95 5.54 -8.92
N THR A 147 -3.27 5.37 -8.83
CA THR A 147 -3.98 4.19 -9.33
C THR A 147 -4.59 4.45 -10.70
N TRP A 148 -5.40 5.49 -10.85
CA TRP A 148 -6.10 5.74 -12.12
C TRP A 148 -5.19 6.30 -13.22
N GLU A 149 -4.04 6.89 -12.89
CA GLU A 149 -3.05 7.34 -13.89
C GLU A 149 -2.49 6.19 -14.73
N LYS A 150 -2.44 4.98 -14.15
CA LYS A 150 -1.88 3.77 -14.78
C LYS A 150 -2.91 2.98 -15.58
N LEU A 151 -4.18 3.37 -15.50
CA LEU A 151 -5.24 2.68 -16.20
C LEU A 151 -5.16 2.95 -17.70
N SER A 152 -5.49 1.93 -18.48
CA SER A 152 -5.85 2.10 -19.88
C SER A 152 -7.11 2.96 -20.00
N ASP A 153 -7.37 3.55 -21.16
CA ASP A 153 -8.59 4.35 -21.34
C ASP A 153 -9.86 3.50 -21.15
N VAL A 154 -9.82 2.22 -21.58
CA VAL A 154 -10.89 1.24 -21.32
C VAL A 154 -11.10 1.04 -19.82
N ASP A 155 -10.03 0.87 -19.04
CA ASP A 155 -10.17 0.70 -17.59
C ASP A 155 -10.59 1.99 -16.86
N MET A 156 -10.25 3.16 -17.41
CA MET A 156 -10.76 4.43 -16.90
C MET A 156 -12.28 4.53 -17.10
N GLU A 157 -12.79 4.13 -18.27
CA GLU A 157 -14.23 4.05 -18.52
C GLU A 157 -14.92 3.07 -17.58
N ARG A 158 -14.32 1.90 -17.32
CA ARG A 158 -14.81 0.94 -16.32
C ARG A 158 -14.86 1.54 -14.92
N LEU A 159 -13.83 2.27 -14.50
CA LEU A 159 -13.82 2.95 -13.20
C LEU A 159 -14.99 3.92 -13.06
N LEU A 160 -15.19 4.77 -14.06
CA LEU A 160 -16.31 5.72 -14.09
C LEU A 160 -17.66 5.00 -14.10
N ALA A 161 -17.80 3.91 -14.87
CA ALA A 161 -19.02 3.11 -14.92
C ALA A 161 -19.37 2.48 -13.56
N VAL A 162 -18.38 1.91 -12.87
CA VAL A 162 -18.57 1.34 -11.52
C VAL A 162 -18.93 2.42 -10.51
N CYS A 163 -18.25 3.57 -10.53
CA CYS A 163 -18.58 4.67 -9.62
C CYS A 163 -20.00 5.20 -9.86
N ARG A 164 -20.39 5.42 -11.13
CA ARG A 164 -21.75 5.84 -11.49
C ARG A 164 -22.81 4.82 -11.07
N TRP A 165 -22.53 3.54 -11.25
CA TRP A 165 -23.43 2.47 -10.82
C TRP A 165 -23.62 2.48 -9.30
N ALA A 166 -22.53 2.59 -8.53
CA ALA A 166 -22.57 2.64 -7.06
C ALA A 166 -23.24 3.92 -6.50
N LEU A 167 -23.24 5.01 -7.27
CA LEU A 167 -23.97 6.23 -6.93
C LEU A 167 -25.47 6.13 -7.24
N ALA A 168 -25.87 5.28 -8.19
CA ALA A 168 -27.25 5.08 -8.60
C ALA A 168 -27.97 3.93 -7.83
N HIS A 169 -27.22 3.01 -7.22
CA HIS A 169 -27.77 1.83 -6.55
C HIS A 169 -27.30 1.76 -5.09
N PRO A 170 -28.16 1.34 -4.14
CA PRO A 170 -27.72 1.02 -2.79
C PRO A 170 -26.69 -0.12 -2.82
N THR A 171 -25.49 0.15 -2.35
CA THR A 171 -24.39 -0.82 -2.30
C THR A 171 -24.25 -1.51 -0.94
N GLY A 172 -24.96 -1.00 0.08
CA GLY A 172 -24.95 -1.55 1.44
C GLY A 172 -25.39 -3.01 1.48
N GLY A 173 -24.54 -3.88 2.04
CA GLY A 173 -24.83 -5.30 2.19
C GLY A 173 -24.55 -6.16 0.95
N LEU A 174 -24.19 -5.56 -0.20
CA LEU A 174 -23.76 -6.28 -1.40
C LEU A 174 -22.32 -6.76 -1.29
N ARG A 175 -21.97 -7.81 -2.03
CA ARG A 175 -20.60 -8.24 -2.30
C ARG A 175 -20.08 -7.57 -3.57
N ALA A 176 -18.77 -7.51 -3.74
CA ALA A 176 -18.16 -7.02 -4.99
C ALA A 176 -18.68 -7.76 -6.24
N ARG A 177 -18.94 -9.07 -6.11
CA ARG A 177 -19.52 -9.96 -7.15
C ARG A 177 -20.96 -9.65 -7.51
N GLU A 178 -21.66 -8.94 -6.65
CA GLU A 178 -23.06 -8.56 -6.87
C GLU A 178 -23.16 -7.20 -7.57
N ILE A 179 -22.04 -6.52 -7.83
CA ILE A 179 -21.98 -5.28 -8.61
C ILE A 179 -22.03 -5.64 -10.11
N ALA A 180 -23.24 -5.56 -10.67
CA ALA A 180 -23.51 -5.91 -12.07
C ALA A 180 -23.32 -4.70 -13.00
N VAL A 181 -22.07 -4.38 -13.33
CA VAL A 181 -21.73 -3.31 -14.28
C VAL A 181 -21.40 -3.93 -15.65
N PRO A 182 -22.14 -3.60 -16.73
CA PRO A 182 -21.88 -4.13 -18.06
C PRO A 182 -20.43 -3.90 -18.50
N GLY A 183 -19.77 -4.95 -19.01
CA GLY A 183 -18.39 -4.86 -19.53
C GLY A 183 -17.29 -4.82 -18.46
N VAL A 184 -17.64 -4.99 -17.17
CA VAL A 184 -16.70 -5.04 -16.05
C VAL A 184 -16.80 -6.41 -15.39
N ASP A 185 -15.70 -7.18 -15.40
CA ASP A 185 -15.64 -8.44 -14.64
C ASP A 185 -15.45 -8.18 -13.15
N THR A 186 -15.87 -9.11 -12.29
CA THR A 186 -15.77 -8.86 -10.86
C THR A 186 -14.33 -8.75 -10.35
N LYS A 187 -13.38 -9.51 -10.91
CA LYS A 187 -11.99 -9.47 -10.46
C LYS A 187 -11.39 -8.07 -10.66
N TRP A 188 -11.84 -7.37 -11.70
CA TRP A 188 -11.52 -5.96 -11.94
C TRP A 188 -12.00 -5.07 -10.79
N ILE A 189 -13.24 -5.26 -10.33
CA ILE A 189 -13.85 -4.50 -9.22
C ILE A 189 -13.12 -4.82 -7.91
N GLU A 190 -12.97 -6.11 -7.57
CA GLU A 190 -12.34 -6.58 -6.32
C GLU A 190 -10.95 -5.96 -6.11
N SER A 191 -10.14 -5.90 -7.16
CA SER A 191 -8.78 -5.33 -7.10
C SER A 191 -8.73 -3.80 -7.02
N ARG A 192 -9.86 -3.10 -7.18
CA ARG A 192 -9.94 -1.63 -7.25
C ARG A 192 -10.96 -1.02 -6.29
N LEU A 193 -11.52 -1.83 -5.37
CA LEU A 193 -12.55 -1.42 -4.40
C LEU A 193 -12.20 -0.12 -3.69
N ARG A 194 -10.96 0.00 -3.19
CA ARG A 194 -10.53 1.18 -2.42
C ARG A 194 -10.62 2.49 -3.20
N VAL A 195 -10.29 2.48 -4.49
CA VAL A 195 -10.39 3.69 -5.32
C VAL A 195 -11.84 4.02 -5.62
N VAL A 196 -12.67 3.01 -5.89
CA VAL A 196 -14.11 3.19 -6.08
C VAL A 196 -14.75 3.76 -4.81
N GLU A 197 -14.45 3.19 -3.64
CA GLU A 197 -14.94 3.67 -2.33
C GLU A 197 -14.62 5.15 -2.13
N GLN A 198 -13.35 5.56 -2.29
CA GLN A 198 -12.95 6.95 -2.07
C GLN A 198 -13.62 7.94 -3.02
N LEU A 199 -13.78 7.59 -4.29
CA LEU A 199 -14.43 8.46 -5.28
C LEU A 199 -15.95 8.54 -5.05
N VAL A 200 -16.59 7.43 -4.70
CA VAL A 200 -18.04 7.39 -4.41
C VAL A 200 -18.36 8.13 -3.12
N ASP A 201 -17.55 7.98 -2.07
CA ASP A 201 -17.72 8.70 -0.82
C ASP A 201 -17.61 10.22 -1.04
N ALA A 202 -16.62 10.67 -1.81
CA ALA A 202 -16.46 12.07 -2.17
C ALA A 202 -17.67 12.61 -2.97
N ALA A 203 -18.16 11.84 -3.94
CA ALA A 203 -19.33 12.20 -4.74
C ALA A 203 -20.64 12.25 -3.91
N ARG A 204 -20.74 11.46 -2.84
CA ARG A 204 -21.88 11.47 -1.90
C ARG A 204 -21.79 12.63 -0.90
N ALA A 205 -20.63 12.86 -0.30
CA ALA A 205 -20.42 13.94 0.68
C ALA A 205 -20.80 15.32 0.12
N GLY A 206 -20.55 15.55 -1.17
CA GLY A 206 -20.94 16.77 -1.86
C GLY A 206 -22.45 17.02 -2.02
N ARG A 207 -23.30 16.01 -1.78
CA ARG A 207 -24.76 16.13 -1.91
C ARG A 207 -25.43 16.56 -0.60
N ASP A 208 -24.86 16.17 0.52
CA ASP A 208 -25.51 16.31 1.84
C ASP A 208 -25.07 17.59 2.58
N GLY A 209 -24.13 18.37 2.04
CA GLY A 209 -23.72 19.67 2.59
C GLY A 209 -23.07 19.63 3.98
N THR A 210 -22.85 18.43 4.53
CA THR A 210 -22.21 18.24 5.83
C THR A 210 -20.72 18.05 5.66
N THR A 211 -19.96 18.94 6.30
CA THR A 211 -18.53 18.78 6.60
C THR A 211 -18.22 17.39 7.19
N PRO A 212 -17.00 16.86 7.00
CA PRO A 212 -16.61 15.49 7.36
C PRO A 212 -16.43 15.27 8.88
N ASP A 213 -17.24 15.93 9.72
CA ASP A 213 -17.33 15.66 11.15
C ASP A 213 -18.78 15.29 11.49
N ASN A 214 -18.99 13.98 11.69
CA ASN A 214 -20.16 13.37 12.35
C ASN A 214 -21.54 13.55 11.70
N VAL A 215 -21.85 12.68 10.73
CA VAL A 215 -23.17 12.01 10.67
C VAL A 215 -22.95 10.53 10.35
N ALA A 216 -23.49 9.65 11.19
CA ALA A 216 -23.49 8.22 10.98
C ALA A 216 -24.23 7.86 9.68
N GLY A 217 -23.46 7.68 8.60
CA GLY A 217 -23.96 7.28 7.28
C GLY A 217 -22.86 6.54 6.52
N VAL A 218 -22.54 5.33 6.97
CA VAL A 218 -21.67 4.30 6.36
C VAL A 218 -20.64 4.87 5.35
N SER A 219 -19.47 5.28 5.84
CA SER A 219 -18.31 5.54 4.97
C SER A 219 -17.98 4.28 4.14
N GLY A 220 -17.75 4.44 2.85
CA GLY A 220 -17.45 3.38 1.91
C GLY A 220 -18.69 2.87 1.16
N LEU A 221 -18.46 1.89 0.28
CA LEU A 221 -19.53 1.26 -0.49
C LEU A 221 -20.49 0.44 0.40
N GLY A 222 -20.20 0.25 1.69
CA GLY A 222 -21.01 -0.61 2.56
C GLY A 222 -21.05 -2.08 2.10
N LEU A 223 -20.09 -2.48 1.26
CA LEU A 223 -20.00 -3.84 0.76
C LEU A 223 -19.66 -4.78 1.91
N LYS A 224 -20.24 -5.99 1.90
CA LYS A 224 -19.83 -7.07 2.80
C LYS A 224 -18.36 -7.38 2.54
N ARG A 225 -17.50 -7.08 3.53
CA ARG A 225 -16.07 -7.33 3.44
C ARG A 225 -15.80 -8.80 3.74
N SER A 226 -15.31 -9.47 2.69
CA SER A 226 -14.60 -10.75 2.72
C SER A 226 -15.46 -12.03 2.83
N ASP A 227 -15.30 -12.91 1.84
CA ASP A 227 -15.64 -14.34 1.93
C ASP A 227 -14.58 -15.11 2.74
N LEU A 228 -13.66 -14.44 3.45
CA LEU A 228 -12.68 -15.12 4.30
C LEU A 228 -13.44 -15.83 5.42
N ARG A 229 -13.43 -17.15 5.33
CA ARG A 229 -14.01 -18.04 6.31
C ARG A 229 -12.90 -18.58 7.18
N VAL A 230 -13.18 -18.70 8.46
CA VAL A 230 -12.30 -19.33 9.43
C VAL A 230 -13.02 -20.53 9.99
N ARG A 231 -12.30 -21.65 10.06
CA ARG A 231 -12.76 -22.84 10.77
C ARG A 231 -12.26 -22.78 12.20
N MET A 232 -13.19 -22.89 13.14
CA MET A 232 -12.98 -22.78 14.57
C MET A 232 -13.56 -24.00 15.28
N ARG A 233 -12.85 -24.52 16.28
CA ARG A 233 -13.36 -25.52 17.22
C ARG A 233 -13.46 -24.93 18.62
N VAL A 234 -14.59 -25.17 19.29
CA VAL A 234 -14.76 -24.83 20.71
C VAL A 234 -14.29 -26.02 21.53
N LEU A 235 -13.12 -25.89 22.17
CA LEU A 235 -12.47 -26.99 22.88
C LEU A 235 -12.91 -27.09 24.33
N ASP A 236 -13.33 -25.98 24.94
CA ASP A 236 -13.87 -25.99 26.30
C ASP A 236 -15.34 -26.43 26.31
N PRO A 237 -15.70 -27.55 26.95
CA PRO A 237 -17.09 -27.96 27.11
C PRO A 237 -17.94 -26.96 27.91
N ALA A 238 -17.33 -26.13 28.76
CA ALA A 238 -18.02 -25.14 29.58
C ALA A 238 -18.44 -23.88 28.80
N ILE A 239 -17.86 -23.65 27.61
CA ILE A 239 -18.34 -22.60 26.71
C ILE A 239 -19.66 -23.07 26.10
N ASP A 240 -20.73 -22.34 26.38
CA ASP A 240 -22.06 -22.58 25.82
C ASP A 240 -22.08 -22.10 24.35
N PHE A 241 -21.82 -23.05 23.45
CA PHE A 241 -21.86 -22.83 22.01
C PHE A 241 -22.54 -24.05 21.35
N PRO A 242 -23.48 -23.84 20.40
CA PRO A 242 -24.32 -24.92 19.87
C PRO A 242 -23.56 -25.97 19.05
N LEU A 243 -22.36 -25.64 18.57
CA LEU A 243 -21.51 -26.51 17.76
C LEU A 243 -20.13 -26.67 18.41
N ARG A 244 -19.35 -27.67 18.01
CA ARG A 244 -17.95 -27.81 18.48
C ARG A 244 -16.92 -27.63 17.38
N ASP A 245 -17.36 -27.64 16.12
CA ASP A 245 -16.56 -27.38 14.92
C ASP A 245 -17.44 -26.60 13.95
N VAL A 246 -17.02 -25.39 13.59
CA VAL A 246 -17.77 -24.47 12.74
C VAL A 246 -16.84 -23.78 11.76
N GLU A 247 -17.26 -23.64 10.51
CA GLU A 247 -16.61 -22.76 9.54
C GLU A 247 -17.54 -21.62 9.17
N SER A 248 -17.13 -20.39 9.48
CA SER A 248 -17.99 -19.22 9.35
C SER A 248 -17.20 -18.03 8.80
N PRO A 249 -17.86 -17.09 8.11
CA PRO A 249 -17.28 -15.78 7.80
C PRO A 249 -16.69 -15.11 9.05
N VAL A 250 -15.56 -14.43 8.86
CA VAL A 250 -14.80 -13.77 9.94
C VAL A 250 -15.63 -12.73 10.69
N ASP A 251 -16.47 -11.97 10.00
CA ASP A 251 -17.35 -10.95 10.59
C ASP A 251 -18.37 -11.54 11.58
N GLN A 252 -18.91 -12.72 11.27
CA GLN A 252 -19.80 -13.44 12.19
C GLN A 252 -19.03 -13.99 13.40
N LEU A 253 -17.84 -14.55 13.18
CA LEU A 253 -17.00 -15.05 14.28
C LEU A 253 -16.52 -13.91 15.18
N ALA A 254 -16.24 -12.73 14.63
CA ALA A 254 -15.83 -11.55 15.38
C ALA A 254 -16.91 -11.08 16.38
N ALA A 255 -18.18 -11.35 16.08
CA ALA A 255 -19.32 -10.93 16.89
C ALA A 255 -19.74 -11.93 17.99
N LEU A 256 -19.07 -13.09 18.13
CA LEU A 256 -19.52 -14.17 19.02
C LEU A 256 -19.49 -13.82 20.51
N TRP A 257 -18.51 -13.05 20.96
CA TRP A 257 -18.31 -12.72 22.37
C TRP A 257 -18.20 -11.20 22.57
N PRO A 258 -19.31 -10.45 22.48
CA PRO A 258 -19.31 -9.02 22.72
C PRO A 258 -19.23 -8.75 24.24
N GLY A 259 -18.04 -8.77 24.83
CA GLY A 259 -17.84 -8.43 26.26
C GLY A 259 -16.82 -9.30 26.99
N SER A 260 -17.01 -9.49 28.30
CA SER A 260 -16.09 -10.19 29.22
C SER A 260 -16.16 -11.73 29.20
N GLU A 261 -16.98 -12.31 28.34
CA GLU A 261 -17.19 -13.77 28.23
C GLU A 261 -16.36 -14.42 27.10
N SER A 262 -15.33 -13.71 26.61
CA SER A 262 -14.44 -14.24 25.57
C SER A 262 -13.62 -15.44 26.07
N PRO A 263 -13.28 -16.40 25.19
CA PRO A 263 -12.38 -17.49 25.53
C PRO A 263 -11.03 -16.94 25.99
N ARG A 264 -10.46 -17.56 27.03
CA ARG A 264 -9.18 -17.13 27.62
C ARG A 264 -8.01 -17.49 26.72
N ASN A 265 -8.14 -18.61 26.02
CA ASN A 265 -7.07 -19.24 25.26
C ASN A 265 -7.48 -19.42 23.81
N LEU A 266 -6.56 -19.11 22.90
CA LEU A 266 -6.67 -19.36 21.48
C LEU A 266 -5.55 -20.29 21.04
N VAL A 267 -5.89 -21.41 20.42
CA VAL A 267 -4.92 -22.33 19.81
C VAL A 267 -5.01 -22.19 18.29
N VAL A 268 -3.96 -21.67 17.66
CA VAL A 268 -3.89 -21.58 16.19
C VAL A 268 -3.07 -22.77 15.68
N VAL A 269 -3.67 -23.57 14.80
CA VAL A 269 -3.08 -24.83 14.31
C VAL A 269 -3.03 -24.89 12.80
N GLU A 270 -1.87 -25.16 12.22
CA GLU A 270 -1.71 -25.21 10.76
C GLU A 270 -2.19 -26.51 10.12
N ASN A 271 -1.95 -27.65 10.77
CA ASN A 271 -2.30 -28.96 10.24
C ASN A 271 -3.76 -29.36 10.56
N LEU A 272 -4.51 -29.82 9.56
CA LEU A 272 -5.93 -30.15 9.71
C LEU A 272 -6.14 -31.39 10.59
N THR A 273 -5.30 -32.42 10.44
CA THR A 273 -5.36 -33.64 11.25
C THR A 273 -5.18 -33.29 12.71
N THR A 274 -4.16 -32.49 13.04
CA THR A 274 -3.91 -32.07 14.42
C THR A 274 -5.01 -31.17 14.94
N PHE A 275 -5.51 -30.24 14.12
CA PHE A 275 -6.66 -29.41 14.47
C PHE A 275 -7.90 -30.24 14.85
N LEU A 276 -8.18 -31.34 14.14
CA LEU A 276 -9.31 -32.24 14.43
C LEU A 276 -9.05 -33.16 15.63
N ALA A 277 -7.79 -33.52 15.88
CA ALA A 277 -7.40 -34.39 16.99
C ALA A 277 -7.24 -33.64 18.33
N LEU A 278 -7.27 -32.31 18.34
CA LEU A 278 -7.25 -31.53 19.59
C LEU A 278 -8.33 -32.01 20.58
N PRO A 279 -7.94 -32.34 21.83
CA PRO A 279 -8.86 -32.79 22.87
C PRO A 279 -9.59 -31.59 23.50
N ALA A 280 -10.47 -31.88 24.46
CA ALA A 280 -11.08 -30.84 25.29
C ALA A 280 -9.99 -30.09 26.08
N LEU A 281 -10.00 -28.76 25.98
CA LEU A 281 -9.06 -27.85 26.65
C LEU A 281 -9.86 -26.73 27.32
N PRO A 282 -9.84 -26.63 28.66
CA PRO A 282 -10.56 -25.59 29.39
C PRO A 282 -10.17 -24.16 28.95
N GLY A 283 -11.17 -23.29 28.84
CA GLY A 283 -11.04 -21.90 28.41
C GLY A 283 -10.59 -21.69 26.96
N ALA A 284 -10.46 -22.75 26.16
CA ALA A 284 -9.80 -22.68 24.86
C ALA A 284 -10.76 -22.83 23.67
N VAL A 285 -10.42 -22.09 22.61
CA VAL A 285 -10.93 -22.30 21.25
C VAL A 285 -9.74 -22.51 20.32
N ALA A 286 -9.92 -23.33 19.29
CA ALA A 286 -8.93 -23.55 18.26
C ALA A 286 -9.35 -22.91 16.94
N VAL A 287 -8.40 -22.37 16.20
CA VAL A 287 -8.58 -21.87 14.84
C VAL A 287 -7.66 -22.62 13.90
N PHE A 288 -8.23 -23.10 12.79
CA PHE A 288 -7.47 -23.77 11.74
C PHE A 288 -6.77 -22.73 10.84
N GLY A 289 -5.46 -22.87 10.74
CA GLY A 289 -4.51 -21.85 10.35
C GLY A 289 -3.78 -22.13 9.03
N ARG A 290 -4.45 -22.26 7.88
CA ARG A 290 -3.73 -22.24 6.59
C ARG A 290 -3.34 -20.80 6.26
N GLY A 291 -2.05 -20.44 6.30
CA GLY A 291 -1.41 -19.22 5.77
C GLY A 291 -2.19 -17.89 5.84
N PHE A 292 -3.30 -17.78 5.12
CA PHE A 292 -4.30 -16.69 5.14
C PHE A 292 -5.10 -16.57 6.44
N ALA A 293 -5.27 -17.65 7.21
CA ALA A 293 -6.07 -17.64 8.43
C ALA A 293 -5.46 -16.80 9.56
N VAL A 294 -4.15 -16.56 9.54
CA VAL A 294 -3.48 -15.69 10.52
C VAL A 294 -3.89 -14.22 10.35
N ASP A 295 -4.02 -13.74 9.12
CA ASP A 295 -4.57 -12.40 8.86
C ASP A 295 -6.06 -12.33 9.25
N ALA A 296 -6.77 -13.46 9.15
CA ALA A 296 -8.16 -13.58 9.59
C ALA A 296 -8.29 -13.49 11.13
N VAL A 297 -7.36 -14.10 11.87
CA VAL A 297 -7.32 -14.04 13.34
C VAL A 297 -7.19 -12.59 13.82
N ALA A 298 -6.45 -11.74 13.09
CA ALA A 298 -6.32 -10.32 13.40
C ALA A 298 -7.65 -9.54 13.34
N ALA A 299 -8.65 -10.06 12.61
CA ALA A 299 -9.97 -9.46 12.49
C ALA A 299 -10.98 -9.98 13.55
N LEU A 300 -10.55 -10.83 14.47
CA LEU A 300 -11.36 -11.36 15.56
C LEU A 300 -11.01 -10.62 16.87
N PRO A 301 -11.84 -9.69 17.37
CA PRO A 301 -11.51 -8.88 18.55
C PRO A 301 -11.20 -9.71 19.80
N TRP A 302 -11.99 -10.75 20.05
CA TRP A 302 -11.81 -11.66 21.19
C TRP A 302 -10.52 -12.50 21.08
N ALA A 303 -10.04 -12.75 19.87
CA ALA A 303 -8.81 -13.53 19.64
C ALA A 303 -7.57 -12.71 20.00
N MET A 304 -7.63 -11.39 19.82
CA MET A 304 -6.53 -10.47 20.13
C MET A 304 -6.35 -10.24 21.63
N THR A 305 -7.40 -10.44 22.42
CA THR A 305 -7.35 -10.37 23.89
C THR A 305 -7.04 -11.70 24.55
N ALA A 306 -7.20 -12.82 23.84
CA ALA A 306 -6.89 -14.15 24.34
C ALA A 306 -5.38 -14.40 24.42
N HIS A 307 -5.00 -15.33 25.29
CA HIS A 307 -3.67 -15.90 25.28
C HIS A 307 -3.52 -16.81 24.06
N ALA A 308 -2.73 -16.36 23.08
CA ALA A 308 -2.59 -17.02 21.79
C ALA A 308 -1.41 -17.98 21.77
N VAL A 309 -1.70 -19.26 21.55
CA VAL A 309 -0.72 -20.33 21.36
C VAL A 309 -0.75 -20.77 19.89
N TYR A 310 0.39 -20.72 19.23
CA TYR A 310 0.58 -21.16 17.85
C TYR A 310 1.29 -22.51 17.79
N TRP A 311 0.73 -23.45 17.04
CA TRP A 311 1.36 -24.73 16.75
C TRP A 311 1.35 -24.98 15.24
N GLY A 312 2.50 -24.74 14.60
CA GLY A 312 2.73 -25.01 13.18
C GLY A 312 3.65 -26.19 12.96
N ASP A 313 3.89 -26.51 11.69
CA ASP A 313 4.97 -27.41 11.29
C ASP A 313 6.33 -26.80 11.66
N ILE A 314 7.30 -27.65 12.03
CA ILE A 314 8.67 -27.18 12.26
C ILE A 314 9.39 -27.17 10.90
N ASP A 315 9.14 -26.09 10.15
CA ASP A 315 9.76 -25.78 8.85
C ASP A 315 9.82 -24.26 8.61
N SER A 316 10.39 -23.87 7.47
CA SER A 316 10.57 -22.45 7.14
C SER A 316 9.24 -21.69 6.91
N HIS A 317 8.18 -22.36 6.43
CA HIS A 317 6.85 -21.74 6.26
C HIS A 317 6.12 -21.57 7.59
N GLY A 318 6.19 -22.55 8.48
CA GLY A 318 5.59 -22.50 9.81
C GLY A 318 6.14 -21.33 10.62
N PHE A 319 7.44 -21.09 10.57
CA PHE A 319 8.05 -19.90 11.20
C PHE A 319 7.67 -18.59 10.49
N ALA A 320 7.51 -18.58 9.16
CA ALA A 320 7.02 -17.41 8.44
C ALA A 320 5.56 -17.08 8.78
N ILE A 321 4.72 -18.09 9.03
CA ILE A 321 3.34 -17.91 9.50
C ILE A 321 3.33 -17.35 10.93
N LEU A 322 4.17 -17.88 11.82
CA LEU A 322 4.33 -17.34 13.18
C LEU A 322 4.76 -15.87 13.18
N ASP A 323 5.72 -15.49 12.32
CA ASP A 323 6.14 -14.09 12.17
C ASP A 323 4.99 -13.17 11.74
N ARG A 324 4.17 -13.63 10.79
CA ARG A 324 2.96 -12.92 10.38
C ARG A 324 1.93 -12.83 11.50
N LEU A 325 1.76 -13.88 12.30
CA LEU A 325 0.83 -13.86 13.44
C LEU A 325 1.28 -12.82 14.47
N ARG A 326 2.57 -12.77 14.77
CA ARG A 326 3.14 -11.80 15.71
C ARG A 326 3.15 -10.36 15.21
N ARG A 327 2.87 -10.11 13.94
CA ARG A 327 2.55 -8.75 13.47
C ARG A 327 1.24 -8.24 14.10
N HIS A 328 0.29 -9.12 14.37
CA HIS A 328 -1.04 -8.78 14.87
C HIS A 328 -1.25 -9.12 16.35
N ALA A 329 -0.68 -10.24 16.81
CA ALA A 329 -0.67 -10.68 18.20
C ALA A 329 0.78 -10.83 18.68
N PRO A 330 1.48 -9.72 19.03
CA PRO A 330 2.88 -9.77 19.46
C PRO A 330 3.13 -10.66 20.70
N HIS A 331 2.07 -10.91 21.48
CA HIS A 331 2.07 -11.78 22.66
C HIS A 331 1.90 -13.27 22.33
N ALA A 332 1.73 -13.66 21.07
CA ALA A 332 1.54 -15.04 20.69
C ALA A 332 2.80 -15.89 20.98
N VAL A 333 2.60 -17.01 21.67
CA VAL A 333 3.65 -17.98 21.99
C VAL A 333 3.58 -19.17 21.05
N SER A 334 4.71 -19.67 20.57
CA SER A 334 4.74 -20.94 19.83
C SER A 334 4.90 -22.11 20.79
N VAL A 335 4.35 -23.26 20.43
CA VAL A 335 4.53 -24.51 21.17
C VAL A 335 5.04 -25.60 20.22
N LEU A 336 5.97 -26.44 20.70
CA LEU A 336 6.56 -27.54 19.92
C LEU A 336 7.32 -27.08 18.66
N MET A 337 7.78 -25.84 18.63
CA MET A 337 8.56 -25.24 17.53
C MET A 337 9.95 -24.83 18.02
N ASP A 338 10.61 -25.76 18.69
CA ASP A 338 11.90 -25.58 19.35
C ASP A 338 12.89 -26.69 18.98
N VAL A 339 14.17 -26.46 19.27
CA VAL A 339 15.25 -27.41 18.97
C VAL A 339 15.06 -28.74 19.70
N GLU A 340 14.53 -28.71 20.94
CA GLU A 340 14.28 -29.93 21.72
C GLU A 340 13.28 -30.85 21.00
N THR A 341 12.19 -30.28 20.49
CA THR A 341 11.18 -31.01 19.74
C THR A 341 11.75 -31.53 18.42
N LEU A 342 12.54 -30.73 17.72
CA LEU A 342 13.21 -31.15 16.49
C LEU A 342 14.21 -32.28 16.74
N ASP A 343 14.97 -32.25 17.85
CA ASP A 343 15.93 -33.29 18.20
C ASP A 343 15.23 -34.58 18.63
N ALA A 344 14.12 -34.48 19.36
CA ALA A 344 13.35 -35.63 19.82
C ALA A 344 12.66 -36.38 18.69
N TRP A 345 12.15 -35.65 17.67
CA TRP A 345 11.28 -36.20 16.62
C TRP A 345 11.86 -36.04 15.20
N GLY A 346 13.13 -35.65 15.10
CA GLY A 346 13.80 -35.37 13.83
C GLY A 346 13.94 -36.57 12.90
N GLU A 347 13.79 -37.81 13.39
CA GLU A 347 13.74 -39.01 12.55
C GLU A 347 12.54 -39.02 11.59
N PHE A 348 11.47 -38.29 11.92
CA PHE A 348 10.28 -38.12 11.09
C PHE A 348 10.38 -36.90 10.17
N ALA A 349 11.44 -36.11 10.27
CA ALA A 349 11.65 -34.95 9.43
C ALA A 349 12.06 -35.38 8.01
N VAL A 350 11.52 -34.68 7.01
CA VAL A 350 11.81 -34.89 5.59
C VAL A 350 12.36 -33.61 4.97
N PRO A 351 13.11 -33.68 3.87
CA PRO A 351 13.52 -32.48 3.15
C PRO A 351 12.31 -31.63 2.72
N GLU A 352 12.38 -30.33 2.98
CA GLU A 352 11.38 -29.35 2.60
C GLU A 352 11.49 -29.07 1.08
N PRO A 353 10.44 -29.35 0.27
CA PRO A 353 10.54 -29.22 -1.18
C PRO A 353 10.74 -27.79 -1.68
N THR A 354 10.22 -26.80 -0.95
CA THR A 354 10.24 -25.39 -1.37
C THR A 354 10.38 -24.48 -0.15
N PRO A 355 11.58 -24.37 0.44
CA PRO A 355 11.81 -23.58 1.64
C PRO A 355 11.57 -22.09 1.41
N ALA A 356 10.89 -21.46 2.37
CA ALA A 356 10.82 -20.02 2.49
C ALA A 356 12.22 -19.45 2.78
N ARG A 357 12.68 -18.54 1.93
CA ARG A 357 14.01 -17.91 2.05
C ARG A 357 13.99 -16.54 2.73
N ALA A 358 12.81 -15.97 2.97
CA ALA A 358 12.69 -14.72 3.70
C ALA A 358 12.96 -14.96 5.18
N MET A 359 13.90 -14.21 5.78
CA MET A 359 14.18 -14.34 7.20
C MET A 359 13.08 -13.68 8.04
N PRO A 360 12.41 -14.44 8.92
CA PRO A 360 11.50 -13.89 9.93
C PRO A 360 12.19 -12.87 10.83
N THR A 361 11.44 -11.86 11.29
CA THR A 361 11.97 -10.73 12.10
C THR A 361 11.44 -10.71 13.54
N ARG A 362 10.42 -11.53 13.85
CA ARG A 362 9.71 -11.57 15.14
C ARG A 362 9.82 -12.92 15.83
N LEU A 363 10.82 -13.72 15.48
CA LEU A 363 11.09 -14.98 16.17
C LEU A 363 11.83 -14.73 17.49
N THR A 364 11.59 -15.59 18.46
CA THR A 364 12.42 -15.65 19.68
C THR A 364 13.77 -16.28 19.36
N ALA A 365 14.73 -16.14 20.27
CA ALA A 365 16.05 -16.76 20.10
C ALA A 365 15.96 -18.30 19.97
N GLY A 366 15.04 -18.94 20.69
CA GLY A 366 14.84 -20.40 20.62
C GLY A 366 14.24 -20.86 19.28
N GLU A 367 13.28 -20.11 18.75
CA GLU A 367 12.66 -20.38 17.46
C GLU A 367 13.65 -20.13 16.30
N LEU A 368 14.45 -19.07 16.38
CA LEU A 368 15.50 -18.80 15.41
C LEU A 368 16.54 -19.93 15.41
N ALA A 369 16.95 -20.41 16.58
CA ALA A 369 17.86 -21.56 16.69
C ALA A 369 17.25 -22.84 16.07
N ALA A 370 15.94 -23.05 16.22
CA ALA A 370 15.25 -24.17 15.57
C ALA A 370 15.24 -24.02 14.04
N LEU A 371 14.92 -22.82 13.52
CA LEU A 371 14.95 -22.53 12.08
C LEU A 371 16.36 -22.71 11.48
N GLU A 372 17.39 -22.25 12.18
CA GLU A 372 18.79 -22.44 11.79
C GLU A 372 19.19 -23.92 11.82
N ALA A 373 18.77 -24.68 12.82
CA ALA A 373 19.02 -26.11 12.91
C ALA A 373 18.39 -26.89 11.74
N LEU A 374 17.15 -26.57 11.35
CA LEU A 374 16.48 -27.17 10.18
C LEU A 374 17.25 -26.88 8.89
N THR A 375 17.61 -25.61 8.69
CA THR A 375 18.34 -25.16 7.50
C THR A 375 19.71 -25.84 7.43
N GLY A 376 20.45 -25.88 8.54
CA GLY A 376 21.77 -26.49 8.64
C GLY A 376 21.76 -28.02 8.46
N ARG A 377 20.63 -28.69 8.70
CA ARG A 377 20.44 -30.13 8.48
C ARG A 377 19.91 -30.48 7.09
N GLY A 378 19.89 -29.52 6.16
CA GLY A 378 19.50 -29.74 4.76
C GLY A 378 18.06 -29.34 4.46
N ASP A 379 17.63 -28.17 4.95
CA ASP A 379 16.27 -27.64 4.79
C ASP A 379 15.21 -28.69 5.19
N LEU A 380 15.21 -29.13 6.46
CA LEU A 380 14.26 -30.13 6.95
C LEU A 380 12.88 -29.52 7.27
N ARG A 381 11.85 -30.38 7.19
CA ARG A 381 10.49 -30.15 7.68
C ARG A 381 10.04 -31.30 8.57
N LEU A 382 9.65 -30.98 9.80
CA LEU A 382 8.91 -31.91 10.66
C LEU A 382 7.43 -31.50 10.72
N GLU A 383 6.57 -32.33 10.13
CA GLU A 383 5.12 -32.11 10.10
C GLU A 383 4.52 -32.29 11.50
N GLN A 384 3.60 -31.39 11.86
CA GLN A 384 2.96 -31.32 13.17
C GLN A 384 2.34 -32.65 13.62
N GLU A 385 1.68 -33.36 12.70
CA GLU A 385 0.98 -34.61 12.96
C GLU A 385 1.91 -35.81 13.22
N ARG A 386 3.24 -35.63 13.02
CA ARG A 386 4.25 -36.64 13.33
C ARG A 386 4.68 -36.63 14.79
N ILE A 387 4.35 -35.58 15.54
CA ILE A 387 4.67 -35.45 16.96
C ILE A 387 3.60 -36.20 17.77
N PRO A 388 3.96 -37.22 18.56
CA PRO A 388 3.01 -37.97 19.38
C PRO A 388 2.27 -37.13 20.43
N TRP A 389 1.01 -37.48 20.69
CA TRP A 389 0.13 -36.73 21.60
C TRP A 389 0.57 -36.79 23.07
N ASP A 390 1.22 -37.86 23.51
CA ASP A 390 1.81 -37.97 24.85
C ASP A 390 2.98 -37.00 25.07
N TRP A 391 3.70 -36.64 24.00
CA TRP A 391 4.70 -35.57 24.00
C TRP A 391 4.07 -34.18 23.86
N ALA A 392 3.12 -34.03 22.95
CA ALA A 392 2.55 -32.74 22.56
C ALA A 392 1.57 -32.17 23.61
N LEU A 393 0.68 -33.01 24.16
CA LEU A 393 -0.41 -32.53 25.02
C LEU A 393 0.07 -31.89 26.33
N PRO A 394 1.08 -32.42 27.05
CA PRO A 394 1.61 -31.75 28.24
C PRO A 394 2.19 -30.37 27.94
N ARG A 395 2.90 -30.22 26.80
CA ARG A 395 3.49 -28.96 26.35
C ARG A 395 2.42 -27.96 25.94
N LEU A 396 1.40 -28.41 25.20
CA LEU A 396 0.26 -27.58 24.83
C LEU A 396 -0.49 -27.08 26.07
N ARG A 397 -0.76 -27.96 27.06
CA ARG A 397 -1.40 -27.55 28.32
C ARG A 397 -0.55 -26.54 29.10
N SER A 398 0.75 -26.80 29.22
CA SER A 398 1.67 -25.87 29.89
C SER A 398 1.73 -24.51 29.20
N ALA A 399 1.61 -24.47 27.87
CA ALA A 399 1.58 -23.24 27.10
C ALA A 399 0.24 -22.49 27.23
N LEU A 400 -0.82 -23.12 27.73
CA LEU A 400 -2.14 -22.49 27.91
C LEU A 400 -2.38 -21.95 29.33
N GLY A 401 -1.48 -22.26 30.27
CA GLY A 401 -1.59 -21.88 31.69
C GLY A 401 -2.19 -22.97 32.55
#